data_AF-A0A158Q6J3-F1
#
_entry.id   AF-A0A158Q6J3-F1
#
_cell.length_a   1.000
_cell.length_b   1.000
_cell.length_c   1.000
_cell.angle_alpha   90.00
_cell.angle_beta   90.00
_cell.angle_gamma   90.00
#
_symmetry.space_group_name_H-M   'P 1'
#
loop_
_entity.id
_entity.type
_entity.pdbx_description
1 polymer ?
#
loop_
_entity_poly.entity_id
_entity_poly.type
_entity_poly.pdbx_seq_one_letter_code
_entity_poly.pdbx_strand_id
1 'polypeptide(L)'
;MLLIDLYEKKLIDDDDLKLKIASLRPYKKLCSKRIHLNQLRELHVLATGAITHESLITRELSKQSIPAYRLNKAQREKDYHLDSDRRLTAFLYTPDTFALIIAPMVLQQKEALGSMGNDAALACISDYSPLLFYYFQQLFAQVTNPPIDPFREQIVMSLRCPIGPEPNILEPNEEIVPRLMLEQPVLSLIDLEVLKQTTVANWRSKVIDIVYPVRHGPKGLVPSLDRICSEACAAALDDYQLIILSDRKIDKDFVPISSLLALGAVHQCLLKQKLRVKVAIIIESGEVKEIHDFCVLLGFGADAICPYLVYETCHRLRNLGLIDDTLTDAKIYQGYTAAIERGIFKVMAKMGISTLHSYKGAQIFEAVGLSQEVVDRCFTNTISRLGGATFDILATESLKRHRNAYPAVEEKYNYGLFFNFSFNFFCSFLKIYLLMINFRIIGDSKTLISHGTYHWRDGGERHINEPFNIAKLQAAVRLNDKRSYQEFSAASNMAQRLCTIRGQLEIKTSRNLQIPLSEVEEASNIVKRFVTGLYFSLLLFFYRKK
;
A
#
# COMPACT_ATOMS: atom_id res chain seq x y z
N MET A 1 11.16 -32.00 21.17
CA MET A 1 12.55 -32.36 20.86
C MET A 1 12.93 -33.57 21.68
N LEU A 2 13.51 -34.58 21.06
CA LEU A 2 14.05 -35.74 21.77
C LEU A 2 15.57 -35.58 21.76
N LEU A 3 16.22 -35.61 22.92
CA LEU A 3 17.67 -35.41 23.01
C LEU A 3 18.29 -36.61 23.72
N ILE A 4 19.45 -37.04 23.24
CA ILE A 4 20.23 -38.10 23.89
C ILE A 4 21.49 -37.45 24.42
N ASP A 5 21.62 -37.43 25.75
CA ASP A 5 22.85 -37.03 26.41
C ASP A 5 23.83 -38.21 26.38
N LEU A 6 24.83 -38.13 25.51
CA LEU A 6 25.83 -39.18 25.32
C LEU A 6 26.76 -39.33 26.52
N TYR A 7 26.95 -38.28 27.32
CA TYR A 7 27.80 -38.33 28.50
C TYR A 7 27.08 -39.01 29.66
N GLU A 8 25.84 -38.60 29.93
CA GLU A 8 25.00 -39.25 30.95
C GLU A 8 24.39 -40.57 30.49
N LYS A 9 24.49 -40.90 29.20
CA LYS A 9 23.85 -42.06 28.54
C LYS A 9 22.35 -42.11 28.79
N LYS A 10 21.70 -40.95 28.78
CA LYS A 10 20.26 -40.80 29.03
C LYS A 10 19.55 -40.25 27.82
N LEU A 11 18.36 -40.78 27.60
CA LEU A 11 17.37 -40.18 26.72
C LEU A 11 16.60 -39.15 27.56
N ILE A 12 16.57 -37.92 27.08
CA ILE A 12 15.91 -36.78 27.72
C ILE A 12 14.68 -36.45 26.89
N ASP A 13 13.52 -36.51 27.55
CA ASP A 13 12.25 -36.12 26.96
C ASP A 13 12.15 -34.59 26.80
N ASP A 14 11.27 -34.15 25.89
CA ASP A 14 11.15 -32.74 25.51
C ASP A 14 10.82 -31.83 26.69
N ASP A 15 9.93 -32.28 27.57
CA ASP A 15 9.44 -31.48 28.69
C ASP A 15 10.51 -31.32 29.77
N ASP A 16 11.25 -32.38 30.08
CA ASP A 16 12.39 -32.34 31.00
C ASP A 16 13.49 -31.40 30.50
N LEU A 17 13.80 -31.46 29.20
CA LEU A 17 14.77 -30.57 28.59
C LEU A 17 14.32 -29.10 28.68
N LYS A 18 13.06 -28.81 28.33
CA LYS A 18 12.50 -27.46 28.41
C LYS A 18 12.49 -26.94 29.86
N LEU A 19 12.12 -27.77 30.83
CA LEU A 19 12.14 -27.41 32.25
C LEU A 19 13.57 -27.12 32.75
N LYS A 20 14.54 -27.94 32.34
CA LYS A 20 15.96 -27.70 32.64
C LYS A 20 16.41 -26.35 32.06
N ILE A 21 16.15 -26.07 30.79
CA ILE A 21 16.54 -24.80 30.16
C ILE A 21 15.81 -23.62 30.78
N ALA A 22 14.51 -23.76 31.09
CA ALA A 22 13.70 -22.72 31.71
C ALA A 22 14.16 -22.38 33.14
N SER A 23 14.76 -23.33 33.86
CA SER A 23 15.29 -23.10 35.22
C SER A 23 16.69 -22.48 35.24
N LEU A 24 17.44 -22.48 34.12
CA LEU A 24 18.77 -21.87 34.05
C LEU A 24 18.78 -20.37 34.38
N ARG A 25 17.68 -19.65 34.10
CA ARG A 25 17.59 -18.20 34.27
C ARG A 25 16.20 -17.80 34.75
N PRO A 26 16.05 -16.70 35.50
CA PRO A 26 14.75 -16.21 35.94
C PRO A 26 13.99 -15.49 34.82
N TYR A 27 13.65 -16.20 33.74
CA TYR A 27 13.02 -15.61 32.53
C TYR A 27 11.76 -14.81 32.84
N LYS A 28 10.97 -15.20 33.86
CA LYS A 28 9.78 -14.45 34.29
C LYS A 28 10.13 -13.02 34.74
N LYS A 29 11.20 -12.85 35.53
CA LYS A 29 11.71 -11.54 35.97
C LYS A 29 12.34 -10.75 34.82
N LEU A 30 12.95 -11.45 33.87
CA LEU A 30 13.52 -10.80 32.68
C LEU A 30 12.42 -10.26 31.76
N CYS A 31 11.34 -11.03 31.55
CA CYS A 31 10.20 -10.62 30.74
C CYS A 31 9.45 -9.43 31.34
N SER A 32 9.43 -9.27 32.67
CA SER A 32 8.76 -8.12 33.30
C SER A 32 9.46 -6.78 33.06
N LYS A 33 10.71 -6.78 32.55
CA LYS A 33 11.41 -5.55 32.13
C LYS A 33 10.96 -5.04 30.75
N ARG A 34 10.11 -5.78 30.02
CA ARG A 34 9.60 -5.36 28.71
C ARG A 34 8.63 -4.19 28.86
N ILE A 35 8.71 -3.24 27.94
CA ILE A 35 7.82 -2.08 27.91
C ILE A 35 6.61 -2.45 27.08
N HIS A 36 5.41 -2.16 27.58
CA HIS A 36 4.16 -2.34 26.84
C HIS A 36 3.54 -1.00 26.51
N LEU A 37 2.87 -0.92 25.36
CA LEU A 37 2.24 0.32 24.90
C LEU A 37 1.18 0.84 25.88
N ASN A 38 0.45 -0.05 26.56
CA ASN A 38 -0.52 0.33 27.59
C ASN A 38 0.12 1.11 28.74
N GLN A 39 1.30 0.67 29.19
CA GLN A 39 2.07 1.37 30.22
C GLN A 39 2.49 2.77 29.76
N LEU A 40 2.91 2.89 28.49
CA LEU A 40 3.27 4.19 27.92
C LEU A 40 2.06 5.13 27.85
N ARG A 41 0.87 4.61 27.48
CA ARG A 41 -0.38 5.39 27.47
C ARG A 41 -0.74 5.91 28.87
N GLU A 42 -0.68 5.05 29.89
CA GLU A 42 -0.98 5.42 31.27
C GLU A 42 -0.05 6.54 31.77
N LEU A 43 1.26 6.40 31.53
CA LEU A 43 2.24 7.40 31.91
C LEU A 43 2.04 8.73 31.17
N HIS A 44 1.68 8.66 29.88
CA HIS A 44 1.38 9.85 29.10
C HIS A 44 0.13 10.58 29.62
N VAL A 45 -0.93 9.85 29.98
CA VAL A 45 -2.13 10.44 30.60
C VAL A 45 -1.79 11.15 31.91
N LEU A 46 -0.88 10.61 32.71
CA LEU A 46 -0.41 11.26 33.94
C LEU A 46 0.41 12.53 33.67
N ALA A 47 1.18 12.57 32.57
CA ALA A 47 2.07 13.69 32.25
C ALA A 47 1.36 14.86 31.56
N THR A 48 0.52 14.58 30.56
CA THR A 48 -0.11 15.60 29.70
C THR A 48 -1.62 15.66 29.81
N GLY A 49 -2.23 14.75 30.59
CA GLY A 49 -3.68 14.58 30.65
C GLY A 49 -4.20 13.60 29.59
N ALA A 50 -5.47 13.23 29.72
CA ALA A 50 -6.12 12.32 28.78
C ALA A 50 -6.33 12.98 27.42
N ILE A 51 -5.73 12.40 26.38
CA ILE A 51 -5.88 12.84 24.99
C ILE A 51 -6.89 11.94 24.28
N THR A 52 -7.79 12.55 23.52
CA THR A 52 -8.75 11.81 22.68
C THR A 52 -8.31 11.85 21.22
N HIS A 53 -8.67 10.82 20.45
CA HIS A 53 -8.44 10.80 19.00
C HIS A 53 -9.01 12.04 18.31
N GLU A 54 -10.22 12.44 18.68
CA GLU A 54 -10.86 13.64 18.17
C GLU A 54 -10.04 14.91 18.42
N SER A 55 -9.50 15.09 19.64
CA SER A 55 -8.68 16.26 19.95
C SER A 55 -7.42 16.33 19.09
N LEU A 56 -6.77 15.19 18.84
CA LEU A 56 -5.60 15.10 17.97
C LEU A 56 -5.97 15.41 16.53
N ILE A 57 -7.04 14.81 16.01
CA ILE A 57 -7.52 15.03 14.65
C ILE A 57 -7.84 16.52 14.45
N THR A 58 -8.61 17.11 15.36
CA THR A 58 -8.99 18.53 15.31
C THR A 58 -7.75 19.45 15.38
N ARG A 59 -6.79 19.11 16.24
CA ARG A 59 -5.51 19.84 16.36
C ARG A 59 -4.72 19.80 15.05
N GLU A 60 -4.64 18.65 14.40
CA GLU A 60 -3.86 18.52 13.17
C GLU A 60 -4.58 19.12 11.95
N LEU A 61 -5.91 18.98 11.86
CA LEU A 61 -6.71 19.61 10.81
C LEU A 61 -6.65 21.13 10.89
N SER A 62 -6.69 21.70 12.11
CA SER A 62 -6.59 23.16 12.29
C SER A 62 -5.24 23.73 11.84
N LYS A 63 -4.12 22.99 12.06
CA LYS A 63 -2.80 23.37 11.51
C LYS A 63 -2.80 23.44 9.98
N GLN A 64 -3.57 22.58 9.33
CA GLN A 64 -3.71 22.53 7.87
C GLN A 64 -4.74 23.53 7.33
N SER A 65 -5.29 24.41 8.19
CA SER A 65 -6.39 25.32 7.86
C SER A 65 -7.63 24.59 7.30
N ILE A 66 -7.76 23.30 7.58
CA ILE A 66 -8.95 22.51 7.24
C ILE A 66 -9.91 22.67 8.40
N PRO A 67 -11.12 23.21 8.17
CA PRO A 67 -12.05 23.40 9.27
C PRO A 67 -12.47 22.05 9.87
N ALA A 68 -12.15 21.84 11.14
CA ALA A 68 -12.62 20.71 11.91
C ALA A 68 -13.84 21.14 12.73
N TYR A 69 -14.99 21.37 12.08
CA TYR A 69 -16.19 21.76 12.82
C TYR A 69 -16.92 20.55 13.40
N ARG A 70 -16.92 20.45 14.73
CA ARG A 70 -18.14 20.15 15.48
C ARG A 70 -18.77 21.48 15.85
N LEU A 71 -19.56 22.06 14.95
CA LEU A 71 -20.43 23.18 15.31
C LEU A 71 -21.60 22.64 16.15
N ASN A 72 -22.05 23.48 17.08
CA ASN A 72 -23.07 23.21 18.09
C ASN A 72 -24.26 22.42 17.55
N LYS A 73 -24.92 21.63 18.41
CA LYS A 73 -26.10 20.78 18.10
C LYS A 73 -27.20 21.46 17.23
N ALA A 74 -27.28 22.79 17.23
CA ALA A 74 -28.21 23.59 16.43
C ALA A 74 -27.76 23.88 14.98
N GLN A 75 -26.45 23.81 14.71
CA GLN A 75 -25.85 23.87 13.39
C GLN A 75 -25.05 22.58 13.18
N ARG A 76 -25.75 21.51 12.78
CA ARG A 76 -25.11 20.44 12.00
C ARG A 76 -24.75 21.01 10.62
N GLU A 77 -23.90 22.04 10.58
CA GLU A 77 -23.23 22.42 9.34
C GLU A 77 -22.23 21.30 9.07
N LYS A 78 -22.68 20.35 8.26
CA LYS A 78 -21.94 19.16 7.83
C LYS A 78 -20.58 19.62 7.30
N ASP A 79 -19.56 18.80 7.46
CA ASP A 79 -18.25 19.07 6.87
C ASP A 79 -18.32 18.90 5.34
N TYR A 80 -18.91 19.86 4.61
CA TYR A 80 -19.22 19.80 3.16
C TYR A 80 -17.99 19.72 2.25
N HIS A 81 -16.80 19.60 2.82
CA HIS A 81 -15.55 19.86 2.13
C HIS A 81 -14.54 18.72 2.32
N LEU A 82 -14.97 17.45 2.38
CA LEU A 82 -14.00 16.33 2.36
C LEU A 82 -13.02 16.50 1.18
N ASP A 83 -13.61 16.79 0.04
CA ASP A 83 -13.03 17.16 -1.24
C ASP A 83 -12.02 18.35 -1.17
N SER A 84 -12.15 19.27 -0.20
CA SER A 84 -11.18 20.36 -0.06
C SER A 84 -9.83 19.92 0.51
N ASP A 85 -9.73 18.74 1.10
CA ASP A 85 -8.46 18.23 1.62
C ASP A 85 -7.59 17.72 0.48
N ARG A 86 -6.69 18.59 0.03
CA ARG A 86 -5.78 18.32 -1.09
C ARG A 86 -4.85 17.15 -0.82
N ARG A 87 -4.60 16.78 0.45
CA ARG A 87 -3.79 15.61 0.82
C ARG A 87 -4.42 14.31 0.30
N LEU A 88 -5.75 14.22 0.28
CA LEU A 88 -6.47 13.06 -0.27
C LEU A 88 -6.16 12.86 -1.75
N THR A 89 -6.16 13.96 -2.53
CA THR A 89 -5.79 13.91 -3.95
C THR A 89 -4.31 13.55 -4.13
N ALA A 90 -3.43 14.14 -3.32
CA ALA A 90 -1.98 13.89 -3.41
C ALA A 90 -1.60 12.43 -3.16
N PHE A 91 -2.31 11.76 -2.23
CA PHE A 91 -2.09 10.35 -1.88
C PHE A 91 -3.03 9.36 -2.60
N LEU A 92 -3.72 9.81 -3.65
CA LEU A 92 -4.63 9.00 -4.48
C LEU A 92 -5.75 8.31 -3.70
N TYR A 93 -6.34 9.02 -2.73
CA TYR A 93 -7.64 8.61 -2.19
C TYR A 93 -8.72 8.94 -3.20
N THR A 94 -9.57 7.96 -3.45
CA THR A 94 -10.71 8.08 -4.35
C THR A 94 -12.00 7.72 -3.62
N PRO A 95 -13.18 8.10 -4.12
CA PRO A 95 -14.45 7.62 -3.57
C PRO A 95 -14.51 6.08 -3.47
N ASP A 96 -13.90 5.38 -4.42
CA ASP A 96 -13.86 3.91 -4.46
C ASP A 96 -12.97 3.35 -3.34
N THR A 97 -11.85 4.02 -3.05
CA THR A 97 -11.00 3.67 -1.90
C THR A 97 -11.81 3.67 -0.60
N PHE A 98 -12.68 4.68 -0.40
CA PHE A 98 -13.51 4.75 0.80
C PHE A 98 -14.62 3.71 0.78
N ALA A 99 -15.39 3.66 -0.31
CA ALA A 99 -16.58 2.81 -0.41
C ALA A 99 -16.25 1.31 -0.47
N LEU A 100 -15.23 0.94 -1.26
CA LEU A 100 -14.89 -0.46 -1.52
C LEU A 100 -13.89 -1.01 -0.51
N ILE A 101 -12.98 -0.20 0.03
CA ILE A 101 -11.86 -0.71 0.84
C ILE A 101 -12.02 -0.32 2.31
N ILE A 102 -12.01 0.99 2.61
CA ILE A 102 -11.95 1.48 3.99
C ILE A 102 -13.25 1.20 4.75
N ALA A 103 -14.41 1.46 4.15
CA ALA A 103 -15.69 1.26 4.83
C ALA A 103 -15.94 -0.21 5.23
N PRO A 104 -15.73 -1.22 4.35
CA PRO A 104 -15.82 -2.63 4.75
C PRO A 104 -14.84 -3.01 5.86
N MET A 105 -13.61 -2.50 5.83
CA MET A 105 -12.64 -2.76 6.90
C MET A 105 -13.09 -2.19 8.24
N VAL A 106 -13.65 -0.98 8.28
CA VAL A 106 -14.16 -0.38 9.52
C VAL A 106 -15.40 -1.10 10.04
N LEU A 107 -16.37 -1.39 9.16
CA LEU A 107 -17.68 -1.91 9.56
C LEU A 107 -17.66 -3.42 9.81
N GLN A 108 -17.07 -4.19 8.90
CA GLN A 108 -17.08 -5.65 8.91
C GLN A 108 -15.82 -6.24 9.54
N GLN A 109 -14.81 -5.40 9.83
CA GLN A 109 -13.51 -5.83 10.37
C GLN A 109 -12.80 -6.86 9.47
N LYS A 110 -13.09 -6.79 8.16
CA LYS A 110 -12.58 -7.71 7.14
C LYS A 110 -12.17 -6.91 5.91
N GLU A 111 -11.20 -7.44 5.19
CA GLU A 111 -10.83 -6.87 3.90
C GLU A 111 -12.00 -6.93 2.91
N ALA A 112 -11.96 -6.02 1.94
CA ALA A 112 -12.92 -6.02 0.85
C ALA A 112 -12.84 -7.31 0.03
N LEU A 113 -13.99 -7.88 -0.29
CA LEU A 113 -14.08 -9.00 -1.22
C LEU A 113 -14.44 -8.48 -2.61
N GLY A 114 -13.62 -8.84 -3.59
CA GLY A 114 -13.87 -8.60 -5.01
C GLY A 114 -14.06 -9.91 -5.77
N SER A 115 -14.35 -9.80 -7.06
CA SER A 115 -14.43 -10.93 -7.99
C SER A 115 -13.78 -10.54 -9.32
N MET A 116 -13.62 -11.54 -10.22
CA MET A 116 -12.84 -11.45 -11.46
C MET A 116 -11.33 -11.31 -11.22
N GLY A 117 -10.55 -11.35 -12.30
CA GLY A 117 -9.10 -11.14 -12.26
C GLY A 117 -8.74 -9.66 -12.31
N ASN A 118 -7.50 -9.31 -11.93
CA ASN A 118 -6.98 -7.96 -12.13
C ASN A 118 -6.62 -7.78 -13.61
N ASP A 119 -7.38 -6.93 -14.29
CA ASP A 119 -7.21 -6.61 -15.69
C ASP A 119 -6.80 -5.16 -15.95
N ALA A 120 -6.51 -4.40 -14.89
CA ALA A 120 -5.94 -3.05 -14.98
C ALA A 120 -4.49 -3.11 -15.51
N ALA A 121 -4.00 -1.98 -16.04
CA ALA A 121 -2.63 -1.87 -16.48
C ALA A 121 -1.63 -2.13 -15.34
N LEU A 122 -0.53 -2.81 -15.66
CA LEU A 122 0.61 -2.93 -14.73
C LEU A 122 1.12 -1.55 -14.33
N ALA A 123 1.64 -1.43 -13.11
CA ALA A 123 2.05 -0.13 -12.55
C ALA A 123 3.03 0.64 -13.45
N CYS A 124 3.99 -0.07 -14.06
CA CYS A 124 4.97 0.51 -14.98
C CYS A 124 4.43 0.90 -16.37
N ILE A 125 3.19 0.51 -16.71
CA ILE A 125 2.52 0.81 -17.99
C ILE A 125 1.36 1.81 -17.78
N SER A 126 0.83 1.91 -16.56
CA SER A 126 -0.27 2.81 -16.21
C SER A 126 0.03 4.28 -16.52
N ASP A 127 -0.95 4.97 -17.09
CA ASP A 127 -0.89 6.42 -17.36
C ASP A 127 -1.24 7.28 -16.12
N TYR A 128 -1.74 6.66 -15.05
CA TYR A 128 -2.33 7.31 -13.87
C TYR A 128 -1.36 7.47 -12.69
N SER A 129 -0.06 7.23 -12.88
CA SER A 129 1.00 7.48 -11.89
C SER A 129 0.71 6.77 -10.55
N PRO A 130 0.74 5.43 -10.54
CA PRO A 130 0.38 4.61 -9.38
C PRO A 130 1.34 4.80 -8.20
N LEU A 131 0.88 4.46 -6.99
CA LEU A 131 1.76 4.43 -5.81
C LEU A 131 2.83 3.34 -5.95
N LEU A 132 3.97 3.56 -5.28
CA LEU A 132 5.11 2.65 -5.36
C LEU A 132 4.77 1.21 -4.89
N PHE A 133 3.79 1.07 -4.01
CA PHE A 133 3.30 -0.24 -3.54
C PHE A 133 2.88 -1.16 -4.69
N TYR A 134 2.23 -0.64 -5.74
CA TYR A 134 1.74 -1.44 -6.87
C TYR A 134 2.84 -2.07 -7.74
N TYR A 135 4.09 -1.63 -7.59
CA TYR A 135 5.23 -2.25 -8.27
C TYR A 135 5.67 -3.56 -7.61
N PHE A 136 5.23 -3.84 -6.38
CA PHE A 136 5.62 -5.03 -5.62
C PHE A 136 4.52 -6.09 -5.66
N GLN A 137 4.84 -7.27 -6.17
CA GLN A 137 3.96 -8.42 -6.19
C GLN A 137 4.28 -9.35 -5.02
N GLN A 138 3.26 -9.80 -4.29
CA GLN A 138 3.43 -10.71 -3.17
C GLN A 138 3.91 -12.08 -3.66
N LEU A 139 5.03 -12.56 -3.12
CA LEU A 139 5.45 -13.95 -3.33
C LEU A 139 4.58 -14.89 -2.50
N PHE A 140 4.41 -16.11 -2.99
CA PHE A 140 3.66 -17.15 -2.30
C PHE A 140 4.31 -18.51 -2.54
N ALA A 141 4.14 -19.42 -1.59
CA ALA A 141 4.75 -20.73 -1.65
C ALA A 141 3.98 -21.65 -2.61
N GLN A 142 4.72 -22.41 -3.42
CA GLN A 142 4.18 -23.46 -4.27
C GLN A 142 5.14 -24.65 -4.25
N VAL A 143 4.64 -25.84 -3.92
CA VAL A 143 5.36 -27.13 -3.92
C VAL A 143 6.48 -27.23 -2.86
N THR A 144 7.39 -26.27 -2.79
CA THR A 144 8.58 -26.28 -1.92
C THR A 144 8.24 -26.32 -0.43
N ASN A 145 7.22 -25.58 -0.04
CA ASN A 145 6.72 -25.50 1.32
C ASN A 145 5.21 -25.21 1.29
N PRO A 146 4.44 -25.70 2.28
CA PRO A 146 3.01 -25.47 2.32
C PRO A 146 2.68 -24.07 2.85
N PRO A 147 1.61 -23.41 2.34
CA PRO A 147 0.99 -22.28 3.02
C PRO A 147 0.26 -22.75 4.28
N ILE A 148 0.01 -21.81 5.20
CA ILE A 148 -0.74 -22.03 6.45
C ILE A 148 -2.20 -21.58 6.26
N ASP A 149 -3.15 -22.15 7.01
CA ASP A 149 -4.51 -21.59 7.10
C ASP A 149 -4.57 -20.50 8.18
N PRO A 150 -4.68 -19.20 7.81
CA PRO A 150 -4.62 -18.10 8.77
C PRO A 150 -5.83 -18.03 9.72
N PHE A 151 -6.91 -18.77 9.43
CA PHE A 151 -8.13 -18.78 10.26
C PHE A 151 -8.20 -20.02 11.13
N ARG A 152 -7.93 -21.21 10.57
CA ARG A 152 -8.01 -22.47 11.32
C ARG A 152 -6.79 -22.72 12.19
N GLU A 153 -5.63 -22.24 11.77
CA GLU A 153 -4.35 -22.43 12.45
C GLU A 153 -3.83 -21.11 13.05
N GLN A 154 -4.72 -20.15 13.34
CA GLN A 154 -4.34 -18.84 13.86
C GLN A 154 -3.51 -18.92 15.16
N ILE A 155 -3.69 -19.96 15.97
CA ILE A 155 -2.97 -20.16 17.24
C ILE A 155 -1.45 -20.23 17.06
N VAL A 156 -0.96 -20.70 15.91
CA VAL A 156 0.49 -20.75 15.64
C VAL A 156 1.03 -19.44 15.09
N MET A 157 0.16 -18.50 14.73
CA MET A 157 0.53 -17.22 14.13
C MET A 157 0.62 -16.10 15.17
N SER A 158 1.51 -15.13 14.94
CA SER A 158 1.60 -13.95 15.81
C SER A 158 2.07 -12.69 15.08
N LEU A 159 1.37 -11.58 15.34
CA LEU A 159 1.83 -10.23 14.95
C LEU A 159 2.63 -9.52 16.04
N ARG A 160 2.83 -10.16 17.20
CA ARG A 160 3.60 -9.57 18.29
C ARG A 160 5.05 -9.36 17.86
N CYS A 161 5.53 -8.14 17.94
CA CYS A 161 6.89 -7.80 17.57
C CYS A 161 7.54 -6.93 18.65
N PRO A 162 8.70 -7.34 19.21
CA PRO A 162 9.54 -6.44 19.98
C PRO A 162 10.18 -5.42 19.03
N ILE A 163 10.13 -4.14 19.40
CA ILE A 163 10.75 -3.04 18.67
C ILE A 163 11.76 -2.31 19.56
N GLY A 164 12.69 -1.60 18.93
CA GLY A 164 13.79 -0.90 19.59
C GLY A 164 15.06 -1.75 19.67
N PRO A 165 16.05 -1.32 20.48
CA PRO A 165 17.40 -1.86 20.48
C PRO A 165 17.43 -3.36 20.77
N GLU A 166 18.15 -4.12 19.94
CA GLU A 166 18.29 -5.56 20.14
C GLU A 166 19.53 -5.88 20.98
N PRO A 167 19.42 -6.84 21.92
CA PRO A 167 20.56 -7.28 22.71
C PRO A 167 21.50 -8.16 21.87
N ASN A 168 22.72 -8.36 22.39
CA ASN A 168 23.65 -9.34 21.84
C ASN A 168 23.02 -10.74 21.90
N ILE A 169 22.98 -11.44 20.76
CA ILE A 169 22.44 -12.81 20.67
C ILE A 169 23.41 -13.88 21.20
N LEU A 170 24.71 -13.56 21.28
CA LEU A 170 25.75 -14.52 21.64
C LEU A 170 25.91 -14.66 23.16
N GLU A 171 25.66 -13.57 23.89
CA GLU A 171 25.86 -13.51 25.33
C GLU A 171 24.52 -13.37 26.05
N PRO A 172 24.14 -14.37 26.88
CA PRO A 172 22.93 -14.28 27.68
C PRO A 172 23.12 -13.28 28.82
N ASN A 173 22.87 -11.99 28.57
CA ASN A 173 22.95 -10.94 29.59
C ASN A 173 21.84 -11.05 30.63
N GLU A 174 22.15 -10.79 31.90
CA GLU A 174 21.18 -10.76 33.02
C GLU A 174 20.25 -9.55 32.97
N GLU A 175 20.66 -8.50 32.27
CA GLU A 175 19.85 -7.32 32.01
C GLU A 175 19.45 -7.29 30.55
N ILE A 176 18.25 -7.81 30.25
CA ILE A 176 17.66 -7.63 28.92
C ILE A 176 17.40 -6.14 28.72
N VAL A 177 17.99 -5.58 27.66
CA VAL A 177 17.68 -4.22 27.21
C VAL A 177 16.16 -4.12 27.02
N PRO A 178 15.48 -3.17 27.68
CA PRO A 178 14.04 -3.06 27.58
C PRO A 178 13.67 -2.82 26.12
N ARG A 179 12.86 -3.70 25.54
CA ARG A 179 12.25 -3.54 24.22
C ARG A 179 10.77 -3.25 24.40
N LEU A 180 10.22 -2.46 23.47
CA LEU A 180 8.80 -2.19 23.42
C LEU A 180 8.10 -3.34 22.70
N MET A 181 7.23 -4.05 23.41
CA MET A 181 6.41 -5.10 22.83
C MET A 181 5.16 -4.50 22.19
N LEU A 182 5.13 -4.52 20.86
CA LEU A 182 3.92 -4.22 20.12
C LEU A 182 3.11 -5.50 19.91
N GLU A 183 1.82 -5.42 20.20
CA GLU A 183 0.88 -6.53 19.95
C GLU A 183 0.60 -6.70 18.45
N GLN A 184 0.66 -5.58 17.71
CA GLN A 184 0.40 -5.48 16.29
C GLN A 184 1.20 -4.31 15.70
N PRO A 185 1.45 -4.28 14.39
CA PRO A 185 2.23 -3.21 13.75
C PRO A 185 1.45 -1.92 13.52
N VAL A 186 0.12 -1.95 13.54
CA VAL A 186 -0.72 -0.78 13.25
C VAL A 186 -0.90 0.06 14.51
N LEU A 187 -0.55 1.35 14.42
CA LEU A 187 -0.61 2.30 15.53
C LEU A 187 -1.79 3.25 15.38
N SER A 188 -2.48 3.52 16.49
CA SER A 188 -3.45 4.61 16.55
C SER A 188 -2.76 5.98 16.62
N LEU A 189 -3.51 7.06 16.39
CA LEU A 189 -3.00 8.43 16.54
C LEU A 189 -2.49 8.72 17.96
N ILE A 190 -3.17 8.18 18.98
CA ILE A 190 -2.76 8.33 20.37
C ILE A 190 -1.45 7.58 20.60
N ASP A 191 -1.33 6.36 20.07
CA ASP A 191 -0.11 5.57 20.22
C ASP A 191 1.09 6.25 19.60
N LEU A 192 0.91 6.85 18.43
CA LEU A 192 1.97 7.60 17.78
C LEU A 192 2.36 8.83 18.59
N GLU A 193 1.41 9.60 19.12
CA GLU A 193 1.70 10.78 19.96
C GLU A 193 2.44 10.38 21.24
N VAL A 194 2.01 9.29 21.88
CA VAL A 194 2.69 8.72 23.05
C VAL A 194 4.11 8.34 22.71
N LEU A 195 4.35 7.68 21.58
CA LEU A 195 5.71 7.29 21.15
C LEU A 195 6.57 8.49 20.78
N LYS A 196 5.98 9.55 20.22
CA LYS A 196 6.68 10.82 19.95
C LYS A 196 7.19 11.47 21.23
N GLN A 197 6.40 11.43 22.31
CA GLN A 197 6.70 12.11 23.57
C GLN A 197 7.31 11.19 24.65
N THR A 198 7.49 9.91 24.38
CA THR A 198 7.98 8.94 25.36
C THR A 198 9.39 9.29 25.83
N THR A 199 9.58 9.28 27.15
CA THR A 199 10.89 9.37 27.84
C THR A 199 11.15 8.16 28.74
N VAL A 200 10.27 7.15 28.69
CA VAL A 200 10.33 5.95 29.51
C VAL A 200 11.61 5.16 29.19
N ALA A 201 12.32 4.72 30.23
CA ALA A 201 13.62 4.04 30.11
C ALA A 201 14.67 4.83 29.30
N ASN A 202 14.62 6.17 29.37
CA ASN A 202 15.46 7.10 28.60
C ASN A 202 15.28 6.97 27.08
N TRP A 203 14.16 6.40 26.63
CA TRP A 203 13.88 6.32 25.21
C TRP A 203 13.62 7.70 24.66
N ARG A 204 14.15 7.97 23.47
CA ARG A 204 13.88 9.18 22.70
C ARG A 204 13.45 8.83 21.30
N SER A 205 12.53 9.63 20.77
CA SER A 205 12.08 9.54 19.39
C SER A 205 12.59 10.72 18.57
N LYS A 206 12.95 10.45 17.32
CA LYS A 206 13.30 11.47 16.33
C LYS A 206 12.28 11.41 15.20
N VAL A 207 11.56 12.50 14.97
CA VAL A 207 10.72 12.67 13.78
C VAL A 207 11.57 13.22 12.64
N ILE A 208 11.51 12.54 11.48
CA ILE A 208 12.19 12.93 10.25
C ILE A 208 11.12 13.17 9.19
N ASP A 209 11.08 14.39 8.66
CA ASP A 209 10.16 14.77 7.60
C ASP A 209 10.58 14.10 6.28
N ILE A 210 9.71 13.28 5.68
CA ILE A 210 9.93 12.62 4.38
C ILE A 210 9.30 13.42 3.23
N VAL A 211 9.58 14.72 3.20
CA VAL A 211 9.16 15.64 2.14
C VAL A 211 10.36 16.37 1.54
N TYR A 212 10.18 16.93 0.34
CA TYR A 212 11.16 17.82 -0.27
C TYR A 212 10.51 19.01 -0.97
N PRO A 213 11.22 20.17 -1.08
CA PRO A 213 10.66 21.34 -1.75
C PRO A 213 10.39 21.10 -3.24
N VAL A 214 9.19 21.49 -3.70
CA VAL A 214 8.73 21.38 -5.11
C VAL A 214 9.68 22.08 -6.09
N ARG A 215 10.32 23.17 -5.65
CA ARG A 215 11.32 23.93 -6.43
C ARG A 215 12.50 23.08 -6.94
N HIS A 216 12.83 21.98 -6.28
CA HIS A 216 13.93 21.10 -6.71
C HIS A 216 13.54 20.17 -7.87
N GLY A 217 12.24 20.07 -8.18
CA GLY A 217 11.75 19.22 -9.26
C GLY A 217 12.14 17.74 -9.07
N PRO A 218 12.12 16.94 -10.16
CA PRO A 218 12.37 15.49 -10.07
C PRO A 218 13.74 15.14 -9.48
N LYS A 219 14.76 15.95 -9.80
CA LYS A 219 16.13 15.78 -9.31
C LYS A 219 16.27 16.00 -7.80
N GLY A 220 15.26 16.57 -7.14
CA GLY A 220 15.22 16.76 -5.70
C GLY A 220 15.05 15.47 -4.89
N LEU A 221 14.55 14.39 -5.50
CA LEU A 221 14.25 13.15 -4.79
C LEU A 221 15.51 12.51 -4.20
N VAL A 222 16.54 12.31 -5.02
CA VAL A 222 17.78 11.63 -4.62
C VAL A 222 18.51 12.35 -3.48
N PRO A 223 18.80 13.66 -3.56
CA PRO A 223 19.43 14.40 -2.45
C PRO A 223 18.58 14.38 -1.18
N SER A 224 17.26 14.34 -1.32
CA SER A 224 16.36 14.30 -0.16
C SER A 224 16.38 12.94 0.52
N LEU A 225 16.52 11.84 -0.23
CA LEU A 225 16.79 10.52 0.36
C LEU A 225 18.12 10.51 1.11
N ASP A 226 19.18 11.13 0.55
CA ASP A 226 20.48 11.22 1.24
C ASP A 226 20.38 12.01 2.54
N ARG A 227 19.61 13.11 2.55
CA ARG A 227 19.31 13.88 3.76
C ARG A 227 18.63 13.00 4.81
N ILE A 228 17.55 12.31 4.44
CA ILE A 228 16.77 11.45 5.36
C ILE A 228 17.64 10.33 5.92
N CYS A 229 18.45 9.68 5.07
CA CYS A 229 19.42 8.66 5.49
C CYS A 229 20.46 9.23 6.47
N SER A 230 20.98 10.43 6.20
CA SER A 230 21.98 11.08 7.08
C SER A 230 21.38 11.45 8.43
N GLU A 231 20.18 12.03 8.44
CA GLU A 231 19.46 12.37 9.68
C GLU A 231 19.12 11.12 10.50
N ALA A 232 18.74 10.02 9.85
CA ALA A 232 18.46 8.76 10.51
C ALA A 232 19.72 8.12 11.12
N CYS A 233 20.85 8.15 10.40
CA CYS A 233 22.13 7.69 10.92
C CYS A 233 22.61 8.55 12.09
N ALA A 234 22.49 9.88 11.99
CA ALA A 234 22.82 10.78 13.08
C ALA A 234 21.96 10.49 14.33
N ALA A 235 20.64 10.33 14.16
CA ALA A 235 19.76 9.97 15.25
C ALA A 235 20.14 8.62 15.91
N ALA A 236 20.53 7.63 15.12
CA ALA A 236 20.98 6.34 15.64
C ALA A 236 22.34 6.41 16.37
N LEU A 237 23.22 7.36 15.99
CA LEU A 237 24.48 7.63 16.69
C LEU A 237 24.27 8.43 17.98
N ASP A 238 23.31 9.35 17.96
CA ASP A 238 22.92 10.17 19.11
C ASP A 238 22.04 9.41 20.12
N ASP A 239 22.00 8.07 20.06
CA ASP A 239 21.22 7.17 20.93
C ASP A 239 19.72 7.48 21.00
N TYR A 240 19.09 7.73 19.85
CA TYR A 240 17.63 7.63 19.70
C TYR A 240 17.21 6.19 19.43
N GLN A 241 16.19 5.69 20.12
CA GLN A 241 15.69 4.32 19.97
C GLN A 241 14.58 4.23 18.93
N LEU A 242 13.86 5.33 18.67
CA LEU A 242 12.74 5.38 17.73
C LEU A 242 12.99 6.46 16.66
N ILE A 243 12.88 6.08 15.40
CA ILE A 243 12.91 6.99 14.25
C ILE A 243 11.51 6.95 13.63
N ILE A 244 10.87 8.10 13.52
CA ILE A 244 9.54 8.25 12.94
C ILE A 244 9.68 8.98 11.61
N LEU A 245 9.41 8.30 10.51
CA LEU A 245 9.38 8.90 9.17
C LEU A 245 7.97 9.44 8.92
N SER A 246 7.83 10.74 8.67
CA SER A 246 6.52 11.42 8.58
C SER A 246 6.35 12.21 7.29
N ASP A 247 5.29 11.95 6.52
CA ASP A 247 4.90 12.73 5.33
C ASP A 247 3.87 13.83 5.65
N ARG A 248 3.57 14.05 6.94
CA ARG A 248 2.53 14.99 7.41
C ARG A 248 2.76 16.45 7.00
N LYS A 249 4.00 16.83 6.68
CA LYS A 249 4.40 18.17 6.24
C LYS A 249 4.16 18.43 4.74
N ILE A 250 3.37 17.60 4.09
CA ILE A 250 2.90 17.89 2.73
C ILE A 250 2.10 19.20 2.73
N ASP A 251 2.45 20.10 1.81
CA ASP A 251 1.73 21.33 1.53
C ASP A 251 1.95 21.73 0.07
N LYS A 252 1.61 22.96 -0.32
CA LYS A 252 1.82 23.49 -1.68
C LYS A 252 3.30 23.57 -2.10
N ASP A 253 4.21 23.70 -1.15
CA ASP A 253 5.64 23.95 -1.37
C ASP A 253 6.48 22.68 -1.16
N PHE A 254 5.94 21.68 -0.45
CA PHE A 254 6.60 20.42 -0.11
C PHE A 254 5.84 19.22 -0.70
N VAL A 255 6.55 18.45 -1.54
CA VAL A 255 6.06 17.20 -2.13
C VAL A 255 6.48 16.01 -1.25
N PRO A 256 5.59 15.03 -1.01
CA PRO A 256 5.93 13.84 -0.24
C PRO A 256 6.86 12.91 -1.04
N ILE A 257 7.81 12.32 -0.31
CA ILE A 257 8.56 11.15 -0.78
C ILE A 257 7.72 9.93 -0.40
N SER A 258 7.68 8.94 -1.30
CA SER A 258 6.98 7.71 -0.98
C SER A 258 7.52 7.11 0.31
N SER A 259 6.61 6.82 1.23
CA SER A 259 6.90 6.23 2.54
C SER A 259 7.74 4.96 2.41
N LEU A 260 7.47 4.14 1.40
CA LEU A 260 8.22 2.94 1.08
C LEU A 260 9.65 3.23 0.59
N LEU A 261 9.82 4.24 -0.26
CA LEU A 261 11.14 4.61 -0.78
C LEU A 261 12.04 5.16 0.34
N ALA A 262 11.47 6.03 1.19
CA ALA A 262 12.16 6.58 2.35
C ALA A 262 12.51 5.48 3.35
N LEU A 263 11.57 4.58 3.66
CA LEU A 263 11.80 3.43 4.53
C LEU A 263 12.93 2.55 3.99
N GLY A 264 12.85 2.13 2.72
CA GLY A 264 13.85 1.26 2.11
C GLY A 264 15.24 1.89 2.14
N ALA A 265 15.36 3.18 1.76
CA ALA A 265 16.63 3.90 1.80
C ALA A 265 17.22 3.97 3.22
N VAL A 266 16.40 4.33 4.23
CA VAL A 266 16.83 4.40 5.63
C VAL A 266 17.22 3.03 6.16
N HIS A 267 16.40 2.01 5.87
CA HIS A 267 16.66 0.64 6.30
C HIS A 267 18.00 0.13 5.78
N GLN A 268 18.26 0.28 4.47
CA GLN A 268 19.52 -0.14 3.85
C GLN A 268 20.71 0.69 4.33
N CYS A 269 20.53 2.01 4.53
CA CYS A 269 21.59 2.87 5.06
C CYS A 269 22.00 2.44 6.47
N LEU A 270 21.04 2.22 7.36
CA LEU A 270 21.29 1.77 8.73
C LEU A 270 21.89 0.36 8.78
N LEU A 271 21.55 -0.53 7.85
CA LEU A 271 22.18 -1.84 7.73
C LEU A 271 23.65 -1.72 7.31
N LYS A 272 23.95 -0.91 6.28
CA LYS A 272 25.33 -0.67 5.82
C LYS A 272 26.22 -0.10 6.93
N GLN A 273 25.66 0.79 7.75
CA GLN A 273 26.36 1.38 8.90
C GLN A 273 26.30 0.53 10.18
N LYS A 274 25.65 -0.66 10.15
CA LYS A 274 25.47 -1.55 11.32
C LYS A 274 24.71 -0.90 12.50
N LEU A 275 23.86 0.08 12.22
CA LEU A 275 23.06 0.81 13.21
C LEU A 275 21.61 0.32 13.30
N ARG A 276 21.12 -0.48 12.34
CA ARG A 276 19.71 -0.93 12.27
C ARG A 276 19.21 -1.63 13.54
N VAL A 277 20.11 -2.34 14.24
CA VAL A 277 19.83 -3.10 15.47
C VAL A 277 19.52 -2.17 16.67
N LYS A 278 19.97 -0.91 16.64
CA LYS A 278 19.79 0.04 17.76
C LYS A 278 18.44 0.74 17.76
N VAL A 279 17.82 0.87 16.59
CA VAL A 279 16.68 1.77 16.37
C VAL A 279 15.47 1.04 15.81
N ALA A 280 14.27 1.47 16.16
CA ALA A 280 13.04 1.09 15.49
C ALA A 280 12.65 2.14 14.46
N ILE A 281 12.06 1.72 13.34
CA ILE A 281 11.56 2.63 12.29
C ILE A 281 10.04 2.57 12.28
N ILE A 282 9.40 3.69 12.58
CA ILE A 282 7.95 3.86 12.56
C ILE A 282 7.58 4.75 11.36
N ILE A 283 6.56 4.34 10.61
CA ILE A 283 6.04 5.10 9.47
C ILE A 283 4.77 5.83 9.87
N GLU A 284 4.77 7.16 9.80
CA GLU A 284 3.57 7.99 9.82
C GLU A 284 3.31 8.43 8.37
N SER A 285 2.32 7.81 7.72
CA SER A 285 2.08 8.08 6.31
C SER A 285 0.62 8.25 5.96
N GLY A 286 0.36 9.22 5.07
CA GLY A 286 -0.92 9.38 4.40
C GLY A 286 -1.11 8.45 3.21
N GLU A 287 -0.06 7.84 2.65
CA GLU A 287 -0.17 6.94 1.48
C GLU A 287 -0.82 5.59 1.82
N VAL A 288 -0.64 5.13 3.05
CA VAL A 288 -0.94 3.76 3.50
C VAL A 288 -2.42 3.62 3.79
N LYS A 289 -3.08 2.71 3.09
CA LYS A 289 -4.54 2.51 3.21
C LYS A 289 -5.00 1.07 3.02
N GLU A 290 -4.29 0.29 2.22
CA GLU A 290 -4.60 -1.11 1.88
C GLU A 290 -3.70 -2.08 2.63
N ILE A 291 -4.16 -3.31 2.86
CA ILE A 291 -3.39 -4.38 3.53
C ILE A 291 -2.04 -4.59 2.85
N HIS A 292 -2.02 -4.52 1.51
CA HIS A 292 -0.81 -4.68 0.73
C HIS A 292 0.25 -3.64 1.10
N ASP A 293 -0.13 -2.37 1.28
CA ASP A 293 0.77 -1.29 1.67
C ASP A 293 1.47 -1.62 3.00
N PHE A 294 0.72 -2.11 3.99
CA PHE A 294 1.27 -2.55 5.27
C PHE A 294 2.26 -3.70 5.10
N CYS A 295 1.88 -4.74 4.35
CA CYS A 295 2.74 -5.90 4.14
C CYS A 295 4.05 -5.51 3.45
N VAL A 296 4.00 -4.61 2.47
CA VAL A 296 5.19 -4.14 1.76
C VAL A 296 6.09 -3.35 2.71
N LEU A 297 5.55 -2.38 3.47
CA LEU A 297 6.35 -1.65 4.47
C LEU A 297 6.98 -2.57 5.52
N LEU A 298 6.22 -3.52 6.05
CA LEU A 298 6.75 -4.49 7.02
C LEU A 298 7.84 -5.37 6.40
N GLY A 299 7.63 -5.86 5.18
CA GLY A 299 8.59 -6.67 4.45
C GLY A 299 9.90 -5.95 4.13
N PHE A 300 9.86 -4.61 4.01
CA PHE A 300 11.04 -3.75 3.82
C PHE A 300 11.59 -3.13 5.11
N GLY A 301 11.08 -3.56 6.28
CA GLY A 301 11.72 -3.30 7.56
C GLY A 301 11.08 -2.21 8.43
N ALA A 302 9.84 -1.81 8.16
CA ALA A 302 9.06 -1.02 9.11
C ALA A 302 8.78 -1.84 10.38
N ASP A 303 8.88 -1.20 11.55
CA ASP A 303 8.55 -1.80 12.83
C ASP A 303 7.09 -1.54 13.23
N ALA A 304 6.57 -0.36 12.89
CA ALA A 304 5.19 0.02 13.13
C ALA A 304 4.71 1.08 12.12
N ILE A 305 3.41 1.15 11.88
CA ILE A 305 2.82 1.98 10.82
C ILE A 305 1.56 2.69 11.36
N CYS A 306 1.49 4.00 11.20
CA CYS A 306 0.35 4.84 11.55
C CYS A 306 -0.27 5.45 10.27
N PRO A 307 -1.40 4.91 9.78
CA PRO A 307 -2.12 5.43 8.61
C PRO A 307 -2.99 6.64 9.01
N TYR A 308 -2.35 7.76 9.37
CA TYR A 308 -3.06 8.86 10.02
C TYR A 308 -4.19 9.44 9.17
N LEU A 309 -4.00 9.50 7.84
CA LEU A 309 -4.95 10.12 6.93
C LEU A 309 -6.24 9.30 6.82
N VAL A 310 -6.16 7.98 6.97
CA VAL A 310 -7.35 7.10 7.07
C VAL A 310 -8.18 7.50 8.30
N TYR A 311 -7.55 7.68 9.46
CA TYR A 311 -8.26 8.03 10.69
C TYR A 311 -8.87 9.43 10.64
N GLU A 312 -8.10 10.43 10.16
CA GLU A 312 -8.61 11.79 9.95
C GLU A 312 -9.81 11.78 8.98
N THR A 313 -9.71 11.02 7.88
CA THR A 313 -10.78 10.97 6.88
C THR A 313 -12.02 10.25 7.39
N CYS A 314 -11.88 9.10 8.07
CA CYS A 314 -13.01 8.40 8.66
C CYS A 314 -13.74 9.27 9.70
N HIS A 315 -12.99 10.06 10.48
CA HIS A 315 -13.58 11.02 11.41
C HIS A 315 -14.42 12.07 10.68
N ARG A 316 -13.92 12.62 9.57
CA ARG A 316 -14.65 13.59 8.73
C ARG A 316 -15.87 12.98 8.03
N LEU A 317 -15.73 11.76 7.49
CA LEU A 317 -16.83 11.00 6.88
C LEU A 317 -17.96 10.72 7.88
N ARG A 318 -17.62 10.47 9.15
CA ARG A 318 -18.63 10.38 10.22
C ARG A 318 -19.31 11.72 10.46
N ASN A 319 -18.56 12.83 10.55
CA ASN A 319 -19.16 14.16 10.75
C ASN A 319 -20.05 14.59 9.56
N LEU A 320 -19.80 14.04 8.37
CA LEU A 320 -20.64 14.17 7.17
C LEU A 320 -21.94 13.34 7.23
N GLY A 321 -22.03 12.36 8.13
CA GLY A 321 -23.13 11.40 8.22
C GLY A 321 -23.07 10.29 7.17
N LEU A 322 -21.89 10.02 6.58
CA LEU A 322 -21.69 8.92 5.62
C LEU A 322 -21.30 7.61 6.31
N ILE A 323 -20.73 7.71 7.51
CA ILE A 323 -20.47 6.58 8.42
C ILE A 323 -21.47 6.68 9.57
N ASP A 324 -21.92 5.55 10.09
CA ASP A 324 -22.87 5.50 11.20
C ASP A 324 -22.37 6.30 12.43
N ASP A 325 -23.23 7.21 12.93
CA ASP A 325 -22.94 8.09 14.06
C ASP A 325 -22.62 7.30 15.35
N THR A 326 -23.02 6.03 15.43
CA THR A 326 -22.74 5.15 16.58
C THR A 326 -21.27 4.72 16.70
N LEU A 327 -20.48 4.92 15.65
CA LEU A 327 -19.07 4.53 15.59
C LEU A 327 -18.17 5.64 16.15
N THR A 328 -17.64 5.40 17.35
CA THR A 328 -16.60 6.27 17.94
C THR A 328 -15.27 6.11 17.21
N ASP A 329 -14.37 7.10 17.31
CA ASP A 329 -13.04 7.03 16.68
C ASP A 329 -12.22 5.82 17.17
N ALA A 330 -12.42 5.43 18.43
CA ALA A 330 -11.84 4.21 18.99
C ALA A 330 -12.38 2.94 18.32
N LYS A 331 -13.68 2.87 18.04
CA LYS A 331 -14.28 1.74 17.30
C LYS A 331 -13.81 1.70 15.85
N ILE A 332 -13.65 2.86 15.21
CA ILE A 332 -13.09 2.96 13.85
C ILE A 332 -11.67 2.40 13.84
N TYR A 333 -10.83 2.82 14.78
CA TYR A 333 -9.48 2.28 14.95
C TYR A 333 -9.50 0.75 15.17
N GLN A 334 -10.33 0.26 16.10
CA GLN A 334 -10.42 -1.18 16.39
C GLN A 334 -10.87 -1.99 15.17
N GLY A 335 -11.91 -1.53 14.47
CA GLY A 335 -12.44 -2.24 13.31
C GLY A 335 -11.47 -2.27 12.15
N TYR A 336 -10.91 -1.11 11.80
CA TYR A 336 -9.90 -1.00 10.75
C TYR A 336 -8.68 -1.87 11.06
N THR A 337 -8.20 -1.81 12.30
CA THR A 337 -6.99 -2.56 12.68
C THR A 337 -7.22 -4.07 12.71
N ALA A 338 -8.38 -4.53 13.19
CA ALA A 338 -8.74 -5.95 13.13
C ALA A 338 -8.83 -6.47 11.68
N ALA A 339 -9.26 -5.64 10.73
CA ALA A 339 -9.25 -5.99 9.32
C ALA A 339 -7.83 -6.12 8.77
N ILE A 340 -6.94 -5.17 9.08
CA ILE A 340 -5.54 -5.20 8.67
C ILE A 340 -4.80 -6.38 9.30
N GLU A 341 -5.03 -6.69 10.58
CA GLU A 341 -4.46 -7.84 11.27
C GLU A 341 -4.79 -9.15 10.52
N ARG A 342 -6.07 -9.38 10.22
CA ARG A 342 -6.51 -10.55 9.44
C ARG A 342 -5.88 -10.58 8.05
N GLY A 343 -5.75 -9.41 7.42
CA GLY A 343 -5.08 -9.25 6.14
C GLY A 343 -3.61 -9.64 6.17
N ILE A 344 -2.85 -9.16 7.17
CA ILE A 344 -1.43 -9.47 7.34
C ILE A 344 -1.24 -10.97 7.60
N PHE A 345 -2.06 -11.57 8.46
CA PHE A 345 -2.02 -13.03 8.67
C PHE A 345 -2.24 -13.78 7.36
N LYS A 346 -3.23 -13.38 6.56
CA LYS A 346 -3.49 -13.99 5.25
C LYS A 346 -2.28 -13.89 4.32
N VAL A 347 -1.62 -12.73 4.25
CA VAL A 347 -0.44 -12.54 3.38
C VAL A 347 0.75 -13.37 3.86
N MET A 348 1.05 -13.37 5.16
CA MET A 348 2.13 -14.20 5.73
C MET A 348 1.89 -15.69 5.51
N ALA A 349 0.64 -16.12 5.69
CA ALA A 349 0.24 -17.51 5.54
C ALA A 349 0.42 -18.04 4.12
N LYS A 350 0.35 -17.19 3.08
CA LYS A 350 0.64 -17.59 1.68
C LYS A 350 2.06 -18.14 1.49
N MET A 351 3.03 -17.67 2.28
CA MET A 351 4.40 -18.17 2.25
C MET A 351 4.66 -19.21 3.36
N GLY A 352 3.67 -19.50 4.20
CA GLY A 352 3.84 -20.38 5.36
C GLY A 352 4.63 -19.73 6.50
N ILE A 353 4.60 -18.40 6.63
CA ILE A 353 5.29 -17.66 7.69
C ILE A 353 4.33 -17.45 8.86
N SER A 354 4.73 -17.90 10.07
CA SER A 354 3.87 -17.80 11.26
C SER A 354 4.04 -16.50 12.06
N THR A 355 5.25 -15.92 12.11
CA THR A 355 5.53 -14.75 12.96
C THR A 355 5.89 -13.51 12.17
N LEU A 356 5.33 -12.36 12.57
CA LEU A 356 5.64 -11.07 11.93
C LEU A 356 7.11 -10.70 12.10
N HIS A 357 7.74 -11.12 13.22
CA HIS A 357 9.15 -10.87 13.46
C HIS A 357 10.04 -11.48 12.36
N SER A 358 9.71 -12.67 11.86
CA SER A 358 10.41 -13.30 10.72
C SER A 358 10.03 -12.71 9.37
N TYR A 359 8.80 -12.20 9.22
CA TYR A 359 8.34 -11.57 7.98
C TYR A 359 9.00 -10.19 7.78
N LYS A 360 9.25 -9.46 8.87
CA LYS A 360 9.82 -8.12 8.85
C LYS A 360 11.23 -8.12 8.24
N GLY A 361 11.44 -7.30 7.21
CA GLY A 361 12.72 -7.22 6.50
C GLY A 361 13.05 -8.43 5.62
N ALA A 362 12.16 -9.42 5.49
CA ALA A 362 12.40 -10.62 4.68
C ALA A 362 12.21 -10.41 3.18
N GLN A 363 11.67 -9.24 2.76
CA GLN A 363 11.47 -8.88 1.35
C GLN A 363 10.73 -9.96 0.52
N ILE A 364 9.58 -10.44 1.01
CA ILE A 364 8.76 -11.49 0.37
C ILE A 364 7.95 -10.93 -0.83
N PHE A 365 8.63 -10.21 -1.71
CA PHE A 365 8.04 -9.50 -2.84
C PHE A 365 8.93 -9.60 -4.08
N GLU A 366 8.30 -9.53 -5.25
CA GLU A 366 8.97 -9.33 -6.53
C GLU A 366 8.62 -7.95 -7.07
N ALA A 367 9.64 -7.17 -7.45
CA ALA A 367 9.46 -5.87 -8.07
C ALA A 367 9.28 -6.01 -9.59
N VAL A 368 8.16 -5.52 -10.12
CA VAL A 368 7.86 -5.56 -11.56
C VAL A 368 7.91 -4.15 -12.14
N GLY A 369 8.90 -3.89 -12.99
CA GLY A 369 9.03 -2.61 -13.68
C GLY A 369 9.70 -1.51 -12.86
N LEU A 370 10.55 -1.86 -11.89
CA LEU A 370 11.45 -0.93 -11.21
C LEU A 370 12.86 -1.06 -11.80
N SER A 371 13.56 0.06 -11.94
CA SER A 371 14.96 0.03 -12.37
C SER A 371 15.87 -0.57 -11.31
N GLN A 372 16.97 -1.19 -11.75
CA GLN A 372 17.96 -1.80 -10.86
C GLN A 372 18.58 -0.76 -9.90
N GLU A 373 18.75 0.49 -10.34
CA GLU A 373 19.26 1.58 -9.51
C GLU A 373 18.39 1.82 -8.26
N VAL A 374 17.06 1.82 -8.42
CA VAL A 374 16.12 2.00 -7.31
C VAL A 374 16.16 0.80 -6.37
N VAL A 375 16.21 -0.41 -6.94
CA VAL A 375 16.29 -1.67 -6.19
C VAL A 375 17.58 -1.75 -5.38
N ASP A 376 18.74 -1.51 -5.99
CA ASP A 376 20.04 -1.61 -5.33
C ASP A 376 20.17 -0.64 -4.16
N ARG A 377 19.56 0.55 -4.28
CA ARG A 377 19.64 1.60 -3.26
C ARG A 377 18.65 1.40 -2.12
N CYS A 378 17.38 1.10 -2.42
CA CYS A 378 16.30 1.09 -1.42
C CYS A 378 15.84 -0.33 -1.04
N PHE A 379 15.94 -1.29 -1.95
CA PHE A 379 15.35 -2.62 -1.83
C PHE A 379 16.37 -3.71 -2.18
N THR A 380 17.59 -3.55 -1.66
CA THR A 380 18.74 -4.40 -2.02
C THR A 380 18.40 -5.88 -1.87
N ASN A 381 18.73 -6.68 -2.89
CA ASN A 381 18.44 -8.12 -3.05
C ASN A 381 16.99 -8.48 -3.45
N THR A 382 16.10 -7.50 -3.64
CA THR A 382 14.78 -7.79 -4.21
C THR A 382 14.90 -8.13 -5.70
N ILE A 383 14.18 -9.15 -6.14
CA ILE A 383 14.18 -9.56 -7.55
C ILE A 383 13.43 -8.51 -8.37
N SER A 384 14.08 -7.97 -9.41
CA SER A 384 13.43 -7.18 -10.45
C SER A 384 13.93 -7.58 -11.83
N ARG A 385 13.24 -8.53 -12.46
CA ARG A 385 13.66 -9.11 -13.75
C ARG A 385 13.50 -8.15 -14.91
N LEU A 386 12.55 -7.23 -14.78
CA LEU A 386 12.23 -6.22 -15.78
C LEU A 386 12.57 -4.86 -15.20
N GLY A 387 13.64 -4.25 -15.73
CA GLY A 387 13.94 -2.86 -15.46
C GLY A 387 12.77 -1.95 -15.88
N GLY A 388 12.67 -0.77 -15.26
CA GLY A 388 11.61 0.17 -15.58
C GLY A 388 11.83 1.52 -14.92
N ALA A 389 10.91 1.92 -14.05
CA ALA A 389 10.90 3.25 -13.44
C ALA A 389 12.21 3.55 -12.70
N THR A 390 12.87 4.64 -13.11
CA THR A 390 14.03 5.24 -12.44
C THR A 390 13.58 6.22 -11.37
N PHE A 391 14.52 6.72 -10.55
CA PHE A 391 14.21 7.78 -9.58
C PHE A 391 13.59 9.02 -10.25
N ASP A 392 14.03 9.38 -11.45
CA ASP A 392 13.48 10.51 -12.20
C ASP A 392 12.01 10.29 -12.57
N ILE A 393 11.65 9.06 -12.99
CA ILE A 393 10.26 8.71 -13.32
C ILE A 393 9.39 8.75 -12.05
N LEU A 394 9.82 8.08 -10.99
CA LEU A 394 9.09 8.04 -9.72
C LEU A 394 8.90 9.45 -9.12
N ALA A 395 9.92 10.30 -9.21
CA ALA A 395 9.85 11.69 -8.77
C ALA A 395 8.87 12.50 -9.63
N THR A 396 8.88 12.29 -10.95
CA THR A 396 7.96 12.95 -11.88
C THR A 396 6.51 12.54 -11.62
N GLU A 397 6.26 11.26 -11.34
CA GLU A 397 4.93 10.75 -10.96
C GLU A 397 4.45 11.36 -9.64
N SER A 398 5.31 11.41 -8.62
CA SER A 398 4.97 12.05 -7.34
C SER A 398 4.65 13.55 -7.53
N LEU A 399 5.46 14.26 -8.32
CA LEU A 399 5.22 15.67 -8.64
C LEU A 399 3.95 15.89 -9.46
N LYS A 400 3.60 14.97 -10.35
CA LYS A 400 2.35 15.03 -11.11
C LYS A 400 1.14 14.90 -10.18
N ARG A 401 1.16 13.95 -9.24
CA ARG A 401 0.13 13.81 -8.20
C ARG A 401 0.03 15.06 -7.33
N HIS A 402 1.17 15.58 -6.90
CA HIS A 402 1.24 16.79 -6.09
C HIS A 402 0.69 18.02 -6.83
N ARG A 403 1.04 18.22 -8.10
CA ARG A 403 0.49 19.31 -8.95
C ARG A 403 -1.02 19.18 -9.18
N ASN A 404 -1.53 17.96 -9.29
CA ASN A 404 -2.97 17.73 -9.40
C ASN A 404 -3.70 18.13 -8.10
N ALA A 405 -3.05 17.95 -6.94
CA ALA A 405 -3.58 18.35 -5.64
C ALA A 405 -3.41 19.85 -5.34
N TYR A 406 -2.27 20.42 -5.72
CA TYR A 406 -1.87 21.80 -5.50
C TYR A 406 -1.52 22.47 -6.84
N PRO A 407 -2.53 22.90 -7.62
CA PRO A 407 -2.28 23.59 -8.87
C PRO A 407 -1.59 24.94 -8.63
N ALA A 408 -0.63 25.29 -9.49
CA ALA A 408 0.14 26.53 -9.36
C ALA A 408 -0.70 27.79 -9.60
N VAL A 409 -1.81 27.65 -10.33
CA VAL A 409 -2.77 28.73 -10.61
C VAL A 409 -4.13 28.26 -10.10
N GLU A 410 -4.66 28.96 -9.10
CA GLU A 410 -6.08 28.86 -8.76
C GLU A 410 -6.87 29.52 -9.91
N GLU A 411 -7.14 28.78 -10.98
CA GLU A 411 -8.08 29.27 -12.01
C GLU A 411 -9.47 29.33 -11.37
N LYS A 412 -9.86 30.52 -10.92
CA LYS A 412 -11.25 30.84 -10.58
C LYS A 412 -12.11 30.70 -11.84
N TYR A 413 -12.69 29.53 -12.05
CA TYR A 413 -13.77 29.36 -13.03
C TYR A 413 -14.99 30.15 -12.55
N ASN A 414 -15.12 31.38 -13.09
CA ASN A 414 -16.39 32.08 -13.08
C ASN A 414 -17.33 31.34 -14.03
N TYR A 415 -18.36 30.71 -13.49
CA TYR A 415 -19.54 30.32 -14.26
C TYR A 415 -20.25 31.59 -14.74
N GLY A 416 -19.73 32.19 -15.81
CA GLY A 416 -20.17 33.46 -16.36
C GLY A 416 -20.42 33.36 -17.86
N LEU A 417 -21.71 33.32 -18.21
CA LEU A 417 -22.30 33.59 -19.52
C LEU A 417 -21.70 32.87 -20.75
N PHE A 418 -22.43 31.84 -21.19
CA PHE A 418 -22.50 31.45 -22.60
C PHE A 418 -22.84 32.69 -23.45
N PHE A 419 -21.81 33.31 -24.03
CA PHE A 419 -21.99 34.26 -25.11
C PHE A 419 -22.18 33.49 -26.42
N ASN A 420 -23.36 33.69 -27.01
CA ASN A 420 -23.69 33.30 -28.37
C ASN A 420 -22.59 33.75 -29.34
N PHE A 421 -21.90 32.80 -29.97
CA PHE A 421 -21.20 33.05 -31.22
C PHE A 421 -21.88 32.26 -32.33
N SER A 422 -22.66 32.98 -33.14
CA SER A 422 -23.04 32.54 -34.49
C SER A 422 -21.76 32.29 -35.28
N PHE A 423 -21.55 31.06 -35.73
CA PHE A 423 -20.51 30.74 -36.69
C PHE A 423 -21.14 30.26 -37.99
N ASN A 424 -21.14 31.15 -38.97
CA ASN A 424 -21.36 30.82 -40.37
C ASN A 424 -20.04 30.30 -40.97
N PHE A 425 -20.20 29.26 -41.78
CA PHE A 425 -19.37 28.87 -42.92
C PHE A 425 -17.95 28.30 -42.69
N PHE A 426 -17.84 27.03 -43.07
CA PHE A 426 -16.70 26.42 -43.77
C PHE A 426 -15.41 26.14 -42.97
N CYS A 427 -15.36 24.96 -42.32
CA CYS A 427 -14.28 23.98 -42.53
C CYS A 427 -14.62 22.67 -41.83
N SER A 428 -15.03 21.67 -42.62
CA SER A 428 -15.40 20.34 -42.15
C SER A 428 -14.19 19.41 -42.15
N PHE A 429 -14.17 18.49 -41.18
CA PHE A 429 -13.47 17.20 -41.15
C PHE A 429 -12.06 17.01 -40.58
N LEU A 430 -11.25 18.04 -40.27
CA LEU A 430 -9.91 17.83 -39.69
C LEU A 430 -9.71 18.33 -38.24
N LYS A 431 -10.69 19.06 -37.67
CA LYS A 431 -10.58 19.64 -36.31
C LYS A 431 -11.11 18.74 -35.18
N ILE A 432 -11.79 17.65 -35.50
CA ILE A 432 -12.39 16.76 -34.48
C ILE A 432 -11.38 15.72 -33.95
N TYR A 433 -10.37 15.34 -34.74
CA TYR A 433 -9.37 14.36 -34.30
C TYR A 433 -8.25 14.95 -33.41
N LEU A 434 -7.95 16.25 -33.52
CA LEU A 434 -6.94 16.90 -32.68
C LEU A 434 -7.49 17.44 -31.35
N LEU A 435 -8.81 17.61 -31.23
CA LEU A 435 -9.45 18.09 -29.99
C LEU A 435 -9.78 16.96 -28.99
N MET A 436 -9.79 15.69 -29.43
CA MET A 436 -10.09 14.54 -28.55
C MET A 436 -8.86 13.98 -27.80
N ILE A 437 -7.64 14.41 -28.12
CA ILE A 437 -6.41 13.83 -27.54
C ILE A 437 -5.88 14.65 -26.34
N ASN A 438 -6.45 15.82 -26.05
CA ASN A 438 -5.96 16.70 -24.96
C ASN A 438 -7.03 17.19 -23.97
N PHE A 439 -8.14 16.47 -23.82
CA PHE A 439 -8.93 16.56 -22.58
C PHE A 439 -8.28 15.70 -21.48
N ARG A 440 -7.00 15.98 -21.17
CA ARG A 440 -6.51 15.70 -19.82
C ARG A 440 -7.19 16.74 -18.95
N ILE A 441 -8.11 16.27 -18.10
CA ILE A 441 -8.65 17.07 -17.00
C ILE A 441 -7.46 17.43 -16.10
N ILE A 442 -6.77 18.51 -16.45
CA ILE A 442 -5.88 19.30 -15.61
C ILE A 442 -6.68 20.58 -15.35
N GLY A 443 -7.86 20.39 -14.77
CA GLY A 443 -8.68 21.45 -14.22
C GLY A 443 -8.76 21.18 -12.72
N ASP A 444 -8.75 22.24 -11.93
CA ASP A 444 -8.81 22.22 -10.46
C ASP A 444 -10.12 21.57 -9.98
N SER A 445 -10.23 20.25 -10.13
CA SER A 445 -11.36 19.48 -9.67
C SER A 445 -11.21 19.41 -8.17
N LYS A 446 -11.89 20.34 -7.48
CA LYS A 446 -12.06 20.27 -6.03
C LYS A 446 -12.62 18.92 -5.58
N THR A 447 -13.23 18.16 -6.49
CA THR A 447 -13.80 16.83 -6.23
C THR A 447 -12.79 15.70 -6.39
N LEU A 448 -12.85 14.71 -5.49
CA LEU A 448 -12.06 13.48 -5.64
C LEU A 448 -12.52 12.67 -6.86
N ILE A 449 -11.59 12.38 -7.77
CA ILE A 449 -11.85 11.61 -8.98
C ILE A 449 -11.54 10.15 -8.70
N SER A 450 -12.45 9.24 -9.07
CA SER A 450 -12.09 7.82 -9.16
C SER A 450 -11.56 7.52 -10.55
N HIS A 451 -10.36 6.98 -10.59
CA HIS A 451 -9.66 6.59 -11.80
C HIS A 451 -10.13 5.25 -12.35
N GLY A 452 -11.06 4.53 -11.70
CA GLY A 452 -11.53 3.23 -12.19
C GLY A 452 -10.56 2.06 -11.99
N THR A 453 -9.62 2.14 -11.04
CA THR A 453 -8.63 1.06 -10.80
C THR A 453 -9.28 -0.30 -10.45
N TYR A 454 -10.40 -0.30 -9.72
CA TYR A 454 -11.10 -1.52 -9.29
C TYR A 454 -12.17 -1.99 -10.28
N HIS A 455 -12.75 -1.03 -11.01
CA HIS A 455 -13.85 -1.25 -11.94
C HIS A 455 -13.64 -0.34 -13.14
N TRP A 456 -13.78 -0.90 -14.34
CA TRP A 456 -13.70 -0.13 -15.57
C TRP A 456 -14.63 1.10 -15.50
N ARG A 457 -14.07 2.26 -15.84
CA ARG A 457 -14.78 3.53 -16.00
C ARG A 457 -14.37 4.19 -17.29
N ASP A 458 -15.32 4.84 -17.95
CA ASP A 458 -15.02 5.64 -19.12
C ASP A 458 -14.09 6.80 -18.76
N GLY A 459 -13.03 6.98 -19.53
CA GLY A 459 -11.95 7.94 -19.25
C GLY A 459 -11.07 7.61 -18.03
N GLY A 460 -11.19 6.41 -17.45
CA GLY A 460 -10.37 5.91 -16.35
C GLY A 460 -9.14 5.10 -16.81
N GLU A 461 -8.55 4.40 -15.84
CA GLU A 461 -7.48 3.43 -16.01
C GLU A 461 -7.84 2.41 -17.09
N ARG A 462 -6.83 1.96 -17.82
CA ARG A 462 -7.03 1.02 -18.91
C ARG A 462 -7.24 -0.39 -18.35
N HIS A 463 -8.30 -1.04 -18.82
CA HIS A 463 -8.57 -2.44 -18.52
C HIS A 463 -8.55 -3.28 -19.79
N ILE A 464 -8.15 -4.54 -19.66
CA ILE A 464 -8.23 -5.51 -20.77
C ILE A 464 -9.70 -5.76 -21.15
N ASN A 465 -10.61 -5.86 -20.17
CA ASN A 465 -12.01 -6.22 -20.41
C ASN A 465 -12.93 -4.99 -20.45
N GLU A 466 -12.89 -4.25 -21.56
CA GLU A 466 -13.82 -3.15 -21.77
C GLU A 466 -15.23 -3.64 -22.19
N PRO A 467 -16.33 -3.04 -21.69
CA PRO A 467 -17.69 -3.48 -21.99
C PRO A 467 -18.02 -3.51 -23.49
N PHE A 468 -17.53 -2.51 -24.25
CA PHE A 468 -17.73 -2.46 -25.69
C PHE A 468 -17.07 -3.64 -26.40
N ASN A 469 -15.85 -3.98 -26.00
CA ASN A 469 -15.09 -5.10 -26.57
C ASN A 469 -15.77 -6.43 -26.24
N ILE A 470 -16.26 -6.60 -25.02
CA ILE A 470 -17.04 -7.79 -24.62
C ILE A 470 -18.32 -7.90 -25.45
N ALA A 471 -19.04 -6.81 -25.68
CA ALA A 471 -20.26 -6.82 -26.49
C ALA A 471 -19.98 -7.26 -27.94
N LYS A 472 -18.87 -6.81 -28.53
CA LYS A 472 -18.42 -7.24 -29.86
C LYS A 472 -18.08 -8.72 -29.91
N LEU A 473 -17.40 -9.25 -28.89
CA LEU A 473 -17.16 -10.69 -28.77
C LEU A 473 -18.47 -11.48 -28.67
N GLN A 474 -19.42 -11.02 -27.85
CA GLN A 474 -20.72 -11.67 -27.71
C GLN A 474 -21.51 -11.67 -29.01
N ALA A 475 -21.51 -10.55 -29.75
CA ALA A 475 -22.16 -10.45 -31.06
C ALA A 475 -21.51 -11.39 -32.08
N ALA A 476 -20.17 -11.43 -32.13
CA ALA A 476 -19.43 -12.31 -33.01
C ALA A 476 -19.78 -13.79 -32.80
N VAL A 477 -19.85 -14.24 -31.54
CA VAL A 477 -20.15 -15.64 -31.22
C VAL A 477 -21.64 -15.97 -31.43
N ARG A 478 -22.56 -15.08 -31.04
CA ARG A 478 -24.00 -15.34 -31.16
C ARG A 478 -24.51 -15.28 -32.60
N LEU A 479 -23.96 -14.38 -33.41
CA LEU A 479 -24.39 -14.16 -34.80
C LEU A 479 -23.48 -14.84 -35.82
N ASN A 480 -22.40 -15.51 -35.36
CA ASN A 480 -21.33 -16.01 -36.21
C ASN A 480 -20.77 -14.92 -37.16
N ASP A 481 -20.67 -13.68 -36.66
CA ASP A 481 -20.27 -12.52 -37.45
C ASP A 481 -18.75 -12.30 -37.39
N LYS A 482 -18.10 -12.54 -38.52
CA LYS A 482 -16.65 -12.37 -38.68
C LYS A 482 -16.21 -10.92 -38.53
N ARG A 483 -17.07 -9.94 -38.90
CA ARG A 483 -16.74 -8.51 -38.78
C ARG A 483 -16.67 -8.10 -37.30
N SER A 484 -17.68 -8.45 -36.51
CA SER A 484 -17.66 -8.22 -35.06
C SER A 484 -16.45 -8.87 -34.38
N TYR A 485 -16.01 -10.05 -34.84
CA TYR A 485 -14.79 -10.68 -34.33
C TYR A 485 -13.52 -9.90 -34.68
N GLN A 486 -13.42 -9.35 -35.89
CA GLN A 486 -12.29 -8.52 -36.30
C GLN A 486 -12.22 -7.22 -35.48
N GLU A 487 -13.36 -6.56 -35.27
CA GLU A 487 -13.45 -5.36 -34.42
C GLU A 487 -13.04 -5.67 -32.97
N PHE A 488 -13.53 -6.78 -32.41
CA PHE A 488 -13.11 -7.25 -31.09
C PHE A 488 -11.61 -7.56 -31.03
N SER A 489 -11.08 -8.30 -32.01
CA SER A 489 -9.68 -8.71 -32.04
C SER A 489 -8.74 -7.49 -32.12
N ALA A 490 -9.07 -6.50 -32.96
CA ALA A 490 -8.31 -5.27 -33.06
C ALA A 490 -8.29 -4.50 -31.74
N ALA A 491 -9.46 -4.32 -31.11
CA ALA A 491 -9.56 -3.61 -29.84
C ALA A 491 -8.88 -4.36 -28.68
N SER A 492 -9.03 -5.68 -28.61
CA SER A 492 -8.37 -6.51 -27.60
C SER A 492 -6.85 -6.48 -27.74
N ASN A 493 -6.32 -6.53 -28.97
CA ASN A 493 -4.89 -6.37 -29.21
C ASN A 493 -4.38 -5.00 -28.73
N MET A 494 -5.15 -3.93 -28.95
CA MET A 494 -4.81 -2.60 -28.45
C MET A 494 -4.84 -2.54 -26.91
N ALA A 495 -5.86 -3.11 -26.27
CA ALA A 495 -5.93 -3.18 -24.81
C ALA A 495 -4.75 -3.96 -24.21
N GLN A 496 -4.34 -5.07 -24.83
CA GLN A 496 -3.14 -5.81 -24.41
C GLN A 496 -1.87 -4.94 -24.49
N ARG A 497 -1.71 -4.14 -25.56
CA ARG A 497 -0.59 -3.18 -25.69
C ARG A 497 -0.55 -2.15 -24.56
N LEU A 498 -1.72 -1.75 -24.03
CA LEU A 498 -1.81 -0.73 -23.00
C LEU A 498 -1.75 -1.28 -21.57
N CYS A 499 -2.00 -2.57 -21.36
CA CYS A 499 -2.13 -3.12 -20.00
C CYS A 499 -1.04 -4.13 -19.63
N THR A 500 -0.43 -4.84 -20.60
CA THR A 500 0.37 -6.03 -20.31
C THR A 500 1.77 -6.02 -20.93
N ILE A 501 2.69 -6.81 -20.35
CA ILE A 501 4.05 -6.99 -20.89
C ILE A 501 4.03 -7.62 -22.29
N ARG A 502 3.15 -8.61 -22.55
CA ARG A 502 3.02 -9.22 -23.88
C ARG A 502 2.61 -8.20 -24.95
N GLY A 503 1.90 -7.15 -24.54
CA GLY A 503 1.55 -6.03 -25.40
C GLY A 503 2.74 -5.18 -25.84
N GLN A 504 3.86 -5.22 -25.10
CA GLN A 504 5.10 -4.52 -25.45
C GLN A 504 5.97 -5.29 -26.45
N LEU A 505 5.54 -6.49 -26.87
CA LEU A 505 6.27 -7.33 -27.82
C LEU A 505 5.68 -7.20 -29.22
N GLU A 506 6.54 -7.27 -30.24
CA GLU A 506 6.15 -7.31 -31.64
C GLU A 506 6.69 -8.58 -32.31
N ILE A 507 5.83 -9.29 -33.04
CA ILE A 507 6.21 -10.46 -33.82
C ILE A 507 6.84 -9.97 -35.12
N LYS A 508 8.15 -10.15 -35.27
CA LYS A 508 8.85 -9.86 -36.52
C LYS A 508 8.46 -10.88 -37.59
N THR A 509 7.95 -10.39 -38.71
CA THR A 509 7.55 -11.20 -39.85
C THR A 509 8.42 -10.86 -41.07
N SER A 510 8.62 -11.83 -41.97
CA SER A 510 9.36 -11.64 -43.22
C SER A 510 8.48 -12.03 -44.39
N ARG A 511 8.43 -11.20 -45.43
CA ARG A 511 7.68 -11.50 -46.66
C ARG A 511 8.18 -12.77 -47.35
N ASN A 512 9.48 -13.06 -47.24
CA ASN A 512 10.11 -14.22 -47.87
C ASN A 512 9.75 -15.56 -47.19
N LEU A 513 9.13 -15.51 -46.00
CA LEU A 513 8.74 -16.68 -45.21
C LEU A 513 7.23 -16.83 -45.06
N GLN A 514 6.44 -16.05 -45.83
CA GLN A 514 4.99 -16.19 -45.81
C GLN A 514 4.58 -17.48 -46.54
N ILE A 515 3.83 -18.32 -45.85
CA ILE A 515 3.26 -19.55 -46.40
C ILE A 515 1.77 -19.36 -46.70
N PRO A 516 1.22 -20.03 -47.73
CA PRO A 516 -0.21 -20.10 -47.96
C PRO A 516 -0.96 -20.63 -46.74
N LEU A 517 -2.17 -20.10 -46.46
CA LEU A 517 -2.98 -20.54 -45.31
C LEU A 517 -3.32 -22.03 -45.37
N SER A 518 -3.37 -22.64 -46.56
CA SER A 518 -3.60 -24.07 -46.77
C SER A 518 -2.47 -24.96 -46.25
N GLU A 519 -1.28 -24.41 -46.01
CA GLU A 519 -0.14 -25.14 -45.42
C GLU A 519 -0.14 -25.06 -43.88
N VAL A 520 -1.01 -24.22 -43.29
CA VAL A 520 -1.14 -24.11 -41.83
C VAL A 520 -1.94 -25.29 -41.30
N GLU A 521 -1.58 -25.76 -40.10
CA GLU A 521 -2.31 -26.79 -39.36
C GLU A 521 -3.83 -26.48 -39.29
N GLU A 522 -4.65 -27.48 -39.62
CA GLU A 522 -6.11 -27.39 -39.57
C GLU A 522 -6.62 -26.88 -38.20
N ALA A 523 -7.65 -26.03 -38.23
CA ALA A 523 -8.21 -25.43 -37.02
C ALA A 523 -8.70 -26.49 -36.01
N SER A 524 -9.17 -27.65 -36.49
CA SER A 524 -9.60 -28.79 -35.67
C SER A 524 -8.46 -29.41 -34.84
N ASN A 525 -7.20 -29.25 -35.27
CA ASN A 525 -6.04 -29.70 -34.51
C ASN A 525 -5.54 -28.62 -33.55
N ILE A 526 -5.58 -27.35 -33.96
CA ILE A 526 -5.21 -26.22 -33.08
C ILE A 526 -6.12 -26.15 -31.86
N VAL A 527 -7.43 -26.31 -32.05
CA VAL A 527 -8.43 -26.22 -30.96
C VAL A 527 -8.19 -27.27 -29.86
N LYS A 528 -7.57 -28.42 -30.18
CA LYS A 528 -7.23 -29.45 -29.18
C LYS A 528 -6.24 -28.96 -28.13
N ARG A 529 -5.49 -27.90 -28.43
CA ARG A 529 -4.54 -27.27 -27.48
C ARG A 529 -5.24 -26.27 -26.54
N PHE A 530 -6.47 -25.87 -26.86
CA PHE A 530 -7.23 -24.95 -26.01
C PHE A 530 -7.90 -25.73 -24.89
N VAL A 531 -7.76 -25.21 -23.67
CA VAL A 531 -8.37 -25.77 -22.48
C VAL A 531 -9.25 -24.70 -21.86
N THR A 532 -10.51 -25.03 -21.61
CA THR A 532 -11.36 -24.20 -20.74
C THR A 532 -10.94 -24.48 -19.30
N GLY A 533 -10.37 -23.47 -18.63
CA GLY A 533 -10.03 -23.58 -17.22
C GLY A 533 -11.23 -24.06 -16.38
N LEU A 534 -10.95 -24.80 -15.30
CA LEU A 534 -11.98 -25.35 -14.43
C LEU A 534 -12.68 -24.22 -13.66
N TYR A 535 -13.90 -23.87 -14.06
CA TYR A 535 -14.79 -23.03 -13.27
C TYR A 535 -15.68 -23.95 -12.42
N PHE A 536 -15.59 -23.83 -11.10
CA PHE A 536 -16.31 -24.70 -10.15
C PHE A 536 -17.84 -24.70 -10.39
N SER A 537 -18.38 -23.61 -10.93
CA SER A 537 -19.79 -23.48 -11.33
C SER A 537 -20.19 -24.38 -12.52
N LEU A 538 -19.30 -24.63 -13.49
CA LEU A 538 -19.62 -25.49 -14.63
C LEU A 538 -19.62 -26.98 -14.24
N LEU A 539 -18.81 -27.37 -13.26
CA LEU A 539 -18.72 -28.77 -12.82
C LEU A 539 -20.04 -29.29 -12.24
N LEU A 540 -20.73 -28.45 -11.47
CA LEU A 540 -22.04 -28.77 -10.88
C LEU A 540 -23.13 -28.94 -11.94
N PHE A 541 -23.04 -28.23 -13.06
CA PHE A 541 -24.04 -28.34 -14.14
C PHE A 541 -23.88 -29.64 -14.94
N PHE A 542 -22.65 -30.13 -15.11
CA PHE A 542 -22.39 -31.41 -15.78
C PHE A 542 -22.70 -32.63 -14.90
N TYR A 543 -22.48 -32.53 -13.59
CA TYR A 543 -22.83 -33.64 -12.68
C TYR A 543 -24.33 -33.85 -12.48
N ARG A 544 -25.16 -32.86 -12.81
CA ARG A 544 -26.63 -32.98 -12.73
C ARG A 544 -27.29 -33.53 -14.00
N LYS A 545 -26.51 -33.80 -15.06
CA LYS A 545 -27.00 -34.27 -16.37
C LYS A 545 -26.50 -35.67 -16.78
N LYS A 546 -25.88 -36.42 -15.87
CA LYS A 546 -25.74 -37.88 -15.96
C LYS A 546 -26.60 -38.49 -14.87
#